data_AF-A0A925GSB0-F1
#
_entry.id   AF-A0A925GSB0-F1
#
_cell.length_a   1.000
_cell.length_b   1.000
_cell.length_c   1.000
_cell.angle_alpha   90.00
_cell.angle_beta   90.00
_cell.angle_gamma   90.00
#
_symmetry.space_group_name_H-M   'P 1'
#
loop_
_entity.id
_entity.type
_entity.pdbx_description
1 polymer ?
#
loop_
_entity_poly.entity_id
_entity_poly.type
_entity_poly.pdbx_seq_one_letter_code
_entity_poly.pdbx_strand_id
1 'polypeptide(L)'
;MKNLAVVGLLALFHFPVVGWAQGYALQPVPFTSVNIQGDFWASRLRTHARTTLPTCIAQMRDSTQRISNFEKAAGLKEGGFEGTFFDDSDVYKAMEGMAYSLANNPNPEIEATMDA
;
A
#
# COMPACT_ATOMS: atom_id res chain seq x y z
N MET A 1 -56.50 6.30 -39.92
CA MET A 1 -56.28 5.01 -40.60
C MET A 1 -54.80 4.72 -40.65
N LYS A 2 -54.38 3.61 -40.03
CA LYS A 2 -53.18 2.79 -40.32
C LYS A 2 -51.82 3.49 -40.12
N ASN A 3 -51.21 3.36 -38.94
CA ASN A 3 -50.20 2.33 -38.60
C ASN A 3 -48.91 2.45 -39.42
N LEU A 4 -47.80 2.83 -38.81
CA LEU A 4 -46.70 1.89 -38.52
C LEU A 4 -45.66 2.55 -37.61
N ALA A 5 -45.52 2.02 -36.40
CA ALA A 5 -44.41 2.30 -35.51
C ALA A 5 -43.15 1.63 -36.11
N VAL A 6 -42.16 2.44 -36.50
CA VAL A 6 -40.81 1.93 -36.77
C VAL A 6 -40.07 1.93 -35.44
N VAL A 7 -40.16 0.81 -34.73
CA VAL A 7 -39.27 0.51 -33.61
C VAL A 7 -37.90 0.25 -34.22
N GLY A 8 -37.05 1.28 -34.21
CA GLY A 8 -35.65 1.17 -34.57
C GLY A 8 -34.96 0.24 -33.59
N LEU A 9 -34.62 -0.96 -34.06
CA LEU A 9 -33.85 -1.96 -33.35
C LEU A 9 -32.47 -1.36 -32.99
N LEU A 10 -32.31 -0.88 -31.76
CA LEU A 10 -30.99 -0.60 -31.19
C LEU A 10 -30.28 -1.95 -31.03
N ALA A 11 -29.57 -2.37 -32.08
CA ALA A 11 -28.55 -3.39 -31.96
C ALA A 11 -27.47 -2.82 -31.03
N LEU A 12 -27.56 -3.16 -29.75
CA LEU A 12 -26.49 -3.03 -28.78
C LEU A 12 -25.35 -3.92 -29.26
N PHE A 13 -24.52 -3.42 -30.18
CA PHE A 13 -23.22 -3.99 -30.43
C PHE A 13 -22.44 -3.87 -29.13
N HIS A 14 -22.42 -4.96 -28.35
CA HIS A 14 -21.37 -5.21 -27.38
C HIS A 14 -20.08 -5.31 -28.19
N PHE A 15 -19.41 -4.17 -28.41
CA PHE A 15 -17.99 -4.21 -28.63
C PHE A 15 -17.39 -4.77 -27.34
N PRO A 16 -16.75 -5.95 -27.36
CA PRO A 16 -15.86 -6.26 -26.26
C PRO A 16 -14.85 -5.13 -26.24
N VAL A 17 -14.81 -4.39 -25.13
CA VAL A 17 -13.64 -3.59 -24.81
C VAL A 17 -12.53 -4.63 -24.65
N VAL A 18 -11.84 -4.92 -25.74
CA VAL A 18 -10.58 -5.64 -25.70
C VAL A 18 -9.63 -4.67 -25.05
N GLY A 19 -9.60 -4.70 -23.72
CA GLY A 19 -8.59 -4.02 -22.94
C GLY A 19 -7.26 -4.62 -23.36
N TRP A 20 -6.47 -3.85 -24.09
CA TRP A 20 -5.08 -4.19 -24.35
C TRP A 20 -4.32 -3.98 -23.04
N ALA A 21 -4.44 -4.92 -22.11
CA ALA A 21 -3.34 -5.16 -21.20
C ALA A 21 -2.25 -5.80 -22.07
N GLN A 22 -1.35 -5.00 -22.65
CA GLN A 22 -0.04 -5.52 -23.01
C GLN A 22 0.67 -5.88 -21.70
N GLY A 23 0.27 -7.00 -21.10
CA GLY A 23 0.96 -7.58 -19.97
C GLY A 23 2.38 -7.96 -20.39
N TYR A 24 3.32 -7.86 -19.46
CA TYR A 24 4.66 -8.39 -19.66
C TYR A 24 4.59 -9.85 -20.13
N ALA A 25 5.49 -10.26 -21.03
CA ALA A 25 5.56 -11.64 -21.54
C ALA A 25 5.76 -12.68 -20.41
N LEU A 26 6.35 -12.24 -19.29
CA LEU A 26 6.46 -13.00 -18.05
C LEU A 26 5.62 -12.34 -16.97
N GLN A 27 4.89 -13.15 -16.21
CA GLN A 27 4.10 -12.69 -15.06
C GLN A 27 4.89 -12.92 -13.77
N PRO A 28 4.94 -11.93 -12.86
CA PRO A 28 5.58 -12.11 -11.58
C PRO A 28 4.78 -13.10 -10.72
N VAL A 29 5.48 -13.92 -9.94
CA VAL A 29 4.84 -14.67 -8.85
C VAL A 29 4.68 -13.70 -7.67
N PRO A 30 3.46 -13.44 -7.17
CA PRO A 30 3.27 -12.55 -6.05
C PRO A 30 3.93 -13.13 -4.80
N PHE A 31 4.56 -12.26 -4.00
CA PHE A 31 5.31 -12.72 -2.83
C PHE A 31 4.42 -13.43 -1.80
N THR A 32 3.12 -13.12 -1.76
CA THR A 32 2.10 -13.78 -0.92
C THR A 32 1.85 -15.24 -1.31
N SER A 33 2.27 -15.65 -2.52
CA SER A 33 2.26 -17.06 -2.96
C SER A 33 3.58 -17.78 -2.70
N VAL A 34 4.54 -17.14 -2.02
CA VAL A 34 5.88 -17.69 -1.78
C VAL A 34 6.16 -17.76 -0.29
N ASN A 35 6.34 -18.98 0.23
CA ASN A 35 6.81 -19.19 1.61
C ASN A 35 8.31 -19.55 1.61
N ILE A 36 9.14 -18.68 2.18
CA ILE A 36 10.59 -18.87 2.26
C ILE A 36 10.96 -19.60 3.55
N GLN A 37 11.41 -20.85 3.44
CA GLN A 37 11.70 -21.72 4.60
C GLN A 37 13.19 -21.84 4.97
N GLY A 38 14.11 -21.50 4.06
CA GLY A 38 15.56 -21.69 4.28
C GLY A 38 16.17 -20.70 5.28
N ASP A 39 17.30 -21.08 5.89
CA ASP A 39 17.89 -20.36 7.03
C ASP A 39 18.32 -18.93 6.70
N PHE A 40 18.88 -18.70 5.52
CA PHE A 40 19.46 -17.40 5.18
C PHE A 40 18.39 -16.31 5.08
N TRP A 41 17.42 -16.46 4.19
CA TRP A 41 16.40 -15.42 3.92
C TRP A 41 15.29 -15.39 4.96
N ALA A 42 14.85 -16.55 5.45
CA ALA A 42 13.81 -16.58 6.48
C ALA A 42 14.30 -15.90 7.77
N SER A 43 15.59 -16.02 8.11
CA SER A 43 16.18 -15.31 9.25
C SER A 43 16.12 -13.78 9.08
N ARG A 44 16.46 -13.26 7.89
CA ARG A 44 16.38 -11.82 7.59
C ARG A 44 14.95 -11.29 7.67
N LEU A 45 13.97 -12.03 7.14
CA LEU A 45 12.55 -11.67 7.23
C LEU A 45 12.06 -11.65 8.68
N ARG A 46 12.49 -12.61 9.51
CA ARG A 46 12.19 -12.61 10.94
C ARG A 46 12.80 -11.41 11.67
N THR A 47 14.06 -11.07 11.39
CA THR A 47 14.71 -9.88 11.95
C THR A 47 14.00 -8.61 11.50
N HIS A 48 13.61 -8.52 10.23
CA HIS A 48 12.84 -7.38 9.72
C HIS A 48 11.55 -7.20 10.52
N ALA A 49 10.74 -8.26 10.65
CA ALA A 49 9.46 -8.20 11.37
C ALA A 49 9.60 -7.93 12.87
N ARG A 50 10.62 -8.51 13.53
CA ARG A 50 10.77 -8.45 15.00
C ARG A 50 11.62 -7.30 15.51
N THR A 51 12.42 -6.66 14.65
CA THR A 51 13.39 -5.67 15.09
C THR A 51 13.38 -4.44 14.19
N THR A 52 13.55 -4.62 12.88
CA THR A 52 13.64 -3.48 11.96
C THR A 52 12.33 -2.68 11.94
N LEU A 53 11.17 -3.34 11.76
CA LEU A 53 9.88 -2.65 11.74
C LEU A 53 9.58 -1.89 13.04
N PRO A 54 9.65 -2.51 14.25
CA PRO A 54 9.46 -1.77 15.49
C PRO A 54 10.41 -0.57 15.65
N THR A 55 11.67 -0.72 15.19
CA THR A 55 12.66 0.36 15.26
C THR A 55 12.30 1.50 14.31
N CYS A 56 11.94 1.20 13.06
CA CYS A 56 11.49 2.21 12.10
C CYS A 56 10.25 2.95 12.60
N ILE A 57 9.27 2.24 13.16
CA ILE A 57 8.06 2.82 13.77
C ILE A 57 8.43 3.77 14.91
N ALA A 58 9.26 3.33 15.86
CA ALA A 58 9.67 4.17 16.98
C ALA A 58 10.48 5.40 16.52
N GLN A 59 11.30 5.26 15.48
CA GLN A 59 12.06 6.40 14.93
C GLN A 59 11.13 7.44 14.31
N MET A 60 10.20 7.03 13.46
CA MET A 60 9.31 7.96 12.77
C MET A 60 8.24 8.56 13.68
N ARG A 61 7.70 7.78 14.64
CA ARG A 61 6.60 8.18 15.52
C ARG A 61 7.09 8.92 16.76
N ASP A 62 8.12 8.39 17.42
CA ASP A 62 8.46 8.79 18.79
C ASP A 62 9.76 9.60 18.87
N SER A 63 10.70 9.37 17.95
CA SER A 63 12.07 9.89 18.08
C SER A 63 12.38 11.07 17.18
N THR A 64 11.48 11.41 16.25
CA THR A 64 11.72 12.44 15.23
C THR A 64 10.45 13.22 14.89
N GLN A 65 10.61 14.28 14.10
CA GLN A 65 9.55 15.19 13.69
C GLN A 65 8.61 14.67 12.59
N ARG A 66 8.80 13.44 12.07
CA ARG A 66 8.04 12.96 10.90
C ARG A 66 6.54 13.02 11.14
N ILE A 67 6.03 12.33 12.16
CA ILE A 67 4.59 12.38 12.49
C ILE A 67 4.16 13.80 12.89
N SER A 68 5.00 14.54 13.60
CA SER A 68 4.69 15.93 13.97
C SER A 68 4.49 16.85 12.76
N ASN A 69 5.13 16.61 11.62
CA ASN A 69 4.90 17.39 10.39
C ASN A 69 3.49 17.13 9.83
N PHE A 70 2.99 15.90 9.91
CA PHE A 70 1.60 15.57 9.55
C PHE A 70 0.60 16.24 10.51
N GLU A 71 0.86 16.22 11.82
CA GLU A 71 0.02 16.92 12.80
C GLU A 71 -0.10 18.43 12.49
N LYS A 72 1.02 19.07 12.13
CA LYS A 72 1.04 20.50 11.75
C LYS A 72 0.30 20.75 10.44
N ALA A 73 0.52 19.90 9.43
CA ALA A 73 -0.19 19.99 8.16
C ALA A 73 -1.71 19.81 8.32
N ALA A 74 -2.14 18.98 9.27
CA ALA A 74 -3.54 18.78 9.64
C ALA A 74 -4.12 19.90 10.53
N GLY A 75 -3.30 20.88 10.95
CA GLY A 75 -3.73 21.94 11.88
C GLY A 75 -3.97 21.46 13.31
N LEU A 76 -3.52 20.24 13.66
CA LEU A 76 -3.60 19.66 15.00
C LEU A 76 -2.47 20.16 15.92
N LYS A 77 -1.44 20.76 15.32
CA LYS A 77 -0.27 21.31 16.03
C LYS A 77 0.20 22.60 15.36
N GLU A 78 0.58 23.58 16.17
CA GLU A 78 1.13 24.83 15.66
C GLU A 78 2.58 24.67 15.17
N GLY A 79 3.01 25.57 14.29
CA GLY A 79 4.38 25.65 13.79
C GLY A 79 4.51 25.28 12.31
N GLY A 80 5.73 25.46 11.79
CA GLY A 80 6.08 25.12 10.42
C GLY A 80 6.67 23.71 10.30
N PHE A 81 6.83 23.28 9.04
CA PHE A 81 7.56 22.07 8.69
C PHE A 81 8.99 22.07 9.27
N GLU A 82 9.44 20.92 9.78
CA GLU A 82 10.79 20.70 10.29
C GLU A 82 11.46 19.51 9.58
N GLY A 83 12.79 19.57 9.40
CA GLY A 83 13.56 18.49 8.79
C GLY A 83 13.79 18.65 7.30
N THR A 84 13.88 17.53 6.58
CA THR A 84 14.19 17.52 5.14
C THR A 84 12.92 17.30 4.33
N PHE A 85 12.78 17.98 3.20
CA PHE A 85 11.55 17.97 2.37
C PHE A 85 11.03 16.58 1.94
N PHE A 86 11.81 15.51 2.10
CA PHE A 86 11.44 14.12 1.79
C PHE A 86 11.20 13.24 3.04
N ASP A 87 11.21 13.80 4.25
CA ASP A 87 11.07 13.08 5.52
C ASP A 87 9.74 12.30 5.60
N ASP A 88 8.67 12.81 4.96
CA ASP A 88 7.37 12.12 4.86
C ASP A 88 7.52 10.74 4.19
N SER A 89 8.51 10.57 3.31
CA SER A 89 8.77 9.29 2.64
C SER A 89 9.23 8.19 3.60
N ASP A 90 9.81 8.55 4.76
CA ASP A 90 10.17 7.56 5.78
C ASP A 90 8.91 6.90 6.36
N VAL A 91 7.84 7.69 6.57
CA VAL A 91 6.55 7.18 7.05
C VAL A 91 5.92 6.26 6.02
N TYR A 92 5.87 6.70 4.75
CA TYR A 92 5.28 5.90 3.68
C TYR A 92 6.02 4.57 3.46
N LYS A 93 7.36 4.57 3.51
CA LYS A 93 8.16 3.34 3.36
C LYS A 93 8.03 2.41 4.57
N ALA A 94 7.90 2.96 5.77
CA ALA A 94 7.62 2.15 6.95
C ALA A 94 6.24 1.48 6.85
N MET A 95 5.21 2.21 6.42
CA MET A 95 3.87 1.66 6.16
C MET A 95 3.90 0.58 5.07
N GLU A 96 4.66 0.78 4.00
CA GLU A 96 4.89 -0.25 2.97
C GLU A 96 5.51 -1.52 3.56
N GLY A 97 6.56 -1.37 4.38
CA GLY A 97 7.19 -2.50 5.08
C GLY A 97 6.23 -3.22 6.04
N MET A 98 5.36 -2.47 6.73
CA MET A 98 4.31 -3.04 7.57
C MET A 98 3.31 -3.84 6.74
N ALA A 99 2.80 -3.29 5.63
CA ALA A 99 1.85 -3.96 4.76
C ALA A 99 2.40 -5.29 4.20
N TYR A 100 3.65 -5.30 3.71
CA TYR A 100 4.28 -6.53 3.24
C TYR A 100 4.51 -7.55 4.35
N SER A 101 4.88 -7.09 5.55
CA SER A 101 5.03 -7.98 6.70
C SER A 101 3.69 -8.59 7.10
N LEU A 102 2.61 -7.79 7.18
CA LEU A 102 1.27 -8.25 7.54
C LEU A 102 0.73 -9.31 6.56
N ALA A 103 1.01 -9.16 5.26
CA ALA A 103 0.58 -10.11 4.25
C ALA A 103 1.14 -11.53 4.46
N ASN A 104 2.34 -11.66 5.04
CA ASN A 104 2.99 -12.94 5.32
C ASN A 104 2.97 -13.35 6.80
N ASN A 105 2.78 -12.39 7.70
CA ASN A 105 2.86 -12.53 9.14
C ASN A 105 1.84 -11.58 9.80
N PRO A 106 0.56 -11.98 9.88
CA PRO A 106 -0.48 -11.18 10.51
C PRO A 106 -0.10 -10.78 11.93
N ASN A 107 -0.23 -9.49 12.24
CA ASN A 107 0.09 -8.92 13.54
C ASN A 107 -0.88 -7.78 13.87
N PRO A 108 -1.83 -7.98 14.79
CA PRO A 108 -2.88 -6.98 15.08
C PRO A 108 -2.33 -5.69 15.68
N GLU A 109 -1.18 -5.71 16.36
CA GLU A 109 -0.57 -4.50 16.92
C GLU A 109 0.03 -3.62 15.81
N ILE A 110 0.65 -4.24 14.79
CA ILE A 110 1.17 -3.54 13.62
C ILE A 110 0.04 -3.02 12.75
N GLU A 111 -1.03 -3.80 12.58
CA GLU A 111 -2.25 -3.38 11.87
C GLU A 111 -2.88 -2.16 12.55
N ALA A 112 -3.12 -2.22 13.87
CA ALA A 112 -3.65 -1.09 14.62
C ALA A 112 -2.73 0.14 14.59
N THR A 113 -1.41 -0.05 14.55
CA THR A 113 -0.44 1.05 14.40
C THR A 113 -0.51 1.69 13.01
N MET A 114 -0.84 0.92 11.97
CA MET A 114 -0.97 1.41 10.59
C MET A 114 -2.29 2.18 10.37
N ASP A 115 -3.34 1.82 11.11
CA ASP A 115 -4.67 2.46 11.02
C ASP A 115 -4.78 3.78 11.81
N ALA A 116 -3.93 3.96 12.83
CA ALA A 116 -3.93 5.11 13.74
C ALA A 116 -3.25 6.35 13.14
#